data_AF-A0A2X0R0E3-F1
#
_entry.id   AF-A0A2X0R0E3-F1
#
_cell.length_a   1.000
_cell.length_b   1.000
_cell.length_c   1.000
_cell.angle_alpha   90.00
_cell.angle_beta   90.00
_cell.angle_gamma   90.00
#
_symmetry.space_group_name_H-M   'P 1'
#
loop_
_entity.id
_entity.type
_entity.pdbx_description
1 polymer ?
#
loop_
_entity_poly.entity_id
_entity_poly.type
_entity_poly.pdbx_seq_one_letter_code
_entity_poly.pdbx_strand_id
1 'polypeptide(L)' 'MAEITENTKKILEVILNLKEGQVMSYRDVGALAGLPNGARQVSRILHSMSKKYELP' A
#
# COMPACT_ATOMS: atom_id res chain seq x y z
N MET A 1 -3.82 17.74 -7.90
CA MET A 1 -3.82 16.27 -7.96
C MET A 1 -2.54 15.80 -7.32
N ALA A 2 -2.57 15.10 -6.18
CA ALA A 2 -1.34 14.67 -5.51
C ALA A 2 -0.53 13.77 -6.46
N GLU A 3 0.68 14.19 -6.83
CA GLU A 3 1.62 13.36 -7.57
C GLU A 3 1.87 12.08 -6.79
N ILE A 4 1.43 10.97 -7.36
CA ILE A 4 1.62 9.64 -6.77
C ILE A 4 3.06 9.25 -7.09
N THR A 5 3.90 9.17 -6.08
CA THR A 5 5.27 8.67 -6.23
C THR A 5 5.26 7.21 -6.69
N GLU A 6 6.27 6.79 -7.43
CA GLU A 6 6.39 5.43 -7.97
C GLU A 6 6.25 4.35 -6.88
N ASN A 7 6.82 4.62 -5.70
CA ASN A 7 6.73 3.76 -4.53
C ASN A 7 5.29 3.57 -4.04
N THR A 8 4.47 4.62 -4.12
CA THR A 8 3.06 4.58 -3.71
C THR A 8 2.23 3.74 -4.68
N LYS A 9 2.51 3.82 -5.99
CA LYS A 9 1.83 3.00 -7.00
C LYS A 9 2.08 1.52 -6.77
N LYS A 10 3.34 1.12 -6.55
CA LYS A 10 3.71 -0.26 -6.26
C LYS A 10 3.03 -0.81 -5.01
N ILE A 11 2.95 0.00 -3.95
CA ILE A 11 2.23 -0.39 -2.72
C ILE A 11 0.73 -0.59 -3.01
N LEU A 12 0.10 0.33 -3.76
CA LEU A 12 -1.31 0.22 -4.12
C LEU A 12 -1.58 -1.04 -4.97
N GLU A 13 -0.72 -1.35 -5.94
CA GLU A 13 -0.83 -2.57 -6.74
C GLU A 13 -0.79 -3.83 -5.87
N VAL A 14 0.09 -3.89 -4.86
CA VAL A 14 0.15 -5.04 -3.94
C VAL A 14 -1.13 -5.15 -3.10
N ILE A 15 -1.63 -4.02 -2.57
CA ILE A 15 -2.84 -4.00 -1.73
C ILE A 15 -4.07 -4.40 -2.55
N LEU A 16 -4.23 -3.86 -3.76
CA LEU A 16 -5.38 -4.12 -4.63
C LEU A 16 -5.40 -5.56 -5.18
N ASN A 17 -4.25 -6.23 -5.24
CA ASN A 17 -4.16 -7.64 -5.62
C ASN A 17 -4.48 -8.61 -4.47
N LEU A 18 -4.67 -8.11 -3.24
CA LEU A 18 -5.00 -8.96 -2.10
C LEU A 18 -6.43 -9.50 -2.26
N LYS A 19 -6.60 -10.83 -2.15
CA LYS A 19 -7.94 -11.43 -2.19
C LYS A 19 -8.72 -11.05 -0.94
N GLU A 20 -10.03 -10.88 -1.09
CA GLU A 20 -10.92 -10.66 0.04
C GLU A 20 -10.79 -11.79 1.08
N GLY A 21 -10.78 -11.41 2.36
CA GLY A 21 -10.60 -12.34 3.48
C GLY A 21 -9.15 -12.76 3.75
N GLN A 22 -8.19 -12.35 2.92
CA GLN A 22 -6.77 -12.51 3.22
C GLN A 22 -6.21 -11.30 3.96
N VAL A 23 -5.27 -11.53 4.86
CA VAL A 23 -4.57 -10.50 5.61
C VAL A 23 -3.09 -10.57 5.26
N MET A 24 -2.47 -9.40 5.08
CA MET A 24 -1.04 -9.29 4.82
C MET A 24 -0.43 -8.23 5.73
N SER A 25 0.79 -8.45 6.21
CA SER A 25 1.46 -7.47 7.06
C SER A 25 1.96 -6.28 6.24
N TYR A 26 1.99 -5.09 6.85
CA TYR A 26 2.54 -3.90 6.18
C TYR A 26 4.02 -4.04 5.80
N ARG A 27 4.76 -4.89 6.52
CA ARG A 27 6.14 -5.23 6.17
C ARG A 27 6.18 -5.99 4.85
N ASP A 28 5.34 -7.00 4.71
CA ASP A 28 5.31 -7.85 3.52
C ASP A 28 4.79 -7.08 2.31
N VAL A 29 3.77 -6.23 2.50
CA VAL A 29 3.29 -5.31 1.44
C VAL A 29 4.42 -4.39 0.96
N GLY A 30 5.18 -3.79 1.90
CA GLY A 30 6.33 -2.97 1.56
C GLY A 30 7.42 -3.76 0.82
N ALA A 31 7.74 -4.96 1.29
CA ALA A 31 8.74 -5.82 0.67
C ALA A 31 8.35 -6.25 -0.76
N LEU A 32 7.10 -6.65 -0.97
CA LEU A 32 6.55 -7.01 -2.29
C LEU A 32 6.52 -5.80 -3.24
N ALA A 33 6.31 -4.60 -2.71
CA ALA A 33 6.41 -3.36 -3.47
C ALA A 33 7.87 -2.94 -3.78
N GLY A 34 8.87 -3.75 -3.38
CA GLY A 34 10.30 -3.47 -3.58
C GLY A 34 10.90 -2.48 -2.58
N LEU A 35 10.25 -2.28 -1.43
CA LEU A 35 10.63 -1.32 -0.39
C LEU A 35 11.00 -2.09 0.90
N PRO A 36 12.29 -2.41 1.13
CA PRO A 36 12.72 -3.25 2.25
C PRO A 36 12.37 -2.69 3.65
N ASN A 37 12.08 -1.40 3.76
CA ASN A 37 11.58 -0.75 5.00
C ASN A 37 10.27 0.03 4.76
N GLY A 38 9.45 -0.43 3.81
CA GLY A 38 8.26 0.28 3.32
C GLY A 38 7.06 0.30 4.27
N ALA A 39 7.09 -0.43 5.39
CA ALA A 39 5.91 -0.60 6.26
C ALA A 39 5.28 0.73 6.75
N ARG A 40 6.10 1.71 7.14
CA ARG A 40 5.60 3.06 7.51
C ARG A 40 4.95 3.78 6.34
N GLN A 41 5.44 3.55 5.13
CA GLN A 41 4.93 4.17 3.92
C GLN A 41 3.55 3.58 3.57
N VAL A 42 3.38 2.25 3.73
CA VAL A 42 2.08 1.57 3.60
C VAL A 42 1.05 2.17 4.57
N SER A 43 1.38 2.30 5.85
CA SER A 43 0.48 2.92 6.85
C SER A 43 0.10 4.37 6.51
N ARG A 44 1.06 5.18 6.04
CA ARG A 44 0.77 6.56 5.59
C ARG A 44 -0.16 6.58 4.38
N ILE A 45 0.02 5.67 3.43
CA ILE A 45 -0.83 5.55 2.24
C ILE A 45 -2.23 5.17 2.66
N LEU A 46 -2.39 4.12 3.47
CA LEU A 46 -3.71 3.75 4.01
C LEU A 46 -4.38 4.92 4.73
N HIS A 47 -3.67 5.65 5.58
CA HIS A 47 -4.26 6.79 6.29
C HIS A 47 -4.67 7.97 5.37
N SER A 48 -3.83 8.30 4.38
CA SER A 48 -4.04 9.47 3.53
C SER A 48 -4.85 9.19 2.25
N MET A 49 -4.97 7.92 1.87
CA MET A 49 -5.55 7.46 0.61
C MET A 49 -6.70 6.46 0.77
N SER A 50 -7.01 5.97 1.98
CA SER A 50 -8.15 5.04 2.21
C SER A 50 -9.45 5.55 1.62
N LYS A 51 -9.83 6.79 1.93
CA LYS A 51 -11.07 7.38 1.43
C LYS A 51 -11.10 7.59 -0.09
N LYS A 52 -9.93 7.68 -0.73
CA LYS A 52 -9.79 7.96 -2.16
C LYS A 52 -9.75 6.69 -3.02
N TYR A 53 -9.20 5.61 -2.48
CA TYR A 53 -9.01 4.34 -3.19
C TYR A 53 -9.80 3.19 -2.55
N GLU A 54 -10.72 3.50 -1.64
CA GLU A 54 -11.53 2.52 -0.91
C GLU A 54 -10.70 1.40 -0.28
N LEU A 55 -9.52 1.78 0.25
CA LEU A 55 -8.63 0.84 0.91
C LEU A 55 -9.22 0.47 2.29
N PRO A 56 -9.09 -0.80 2.72
CA PRO A 56 -9.55 -1.25 4.03
C PRO A 56 -8.83 -0.57 5.20
#